data_AF-L8Y6S9-F1
#
_entry.id   AF-L8Y6S9-F1
#
_cell.length_a   1.000
_cell.length_b   1.000
_cell.length_c   1.000
_cell.angle_alpha   90.00
_cell.angle_beta   90.00
_cell.angle_gamma   90.00
#
_symmetry.space_group_name_H-M   'P 1'
#
loop_
_entity.id
_entity.type
_entity.pdbx_description
1 polymer ?
#
loop_
_entity_poly.entity_id
_entity_poly.type
_entity_poly.pdbx_seq_one_letter_code
_entity_poly.pdbx_strand_id
1 'polypeptide(L)' 'MKEMGTPDVRIDTRLNKAVWVKGIRNVPYRIRVRLFRKQNEDEDSPNKLYTLVTYVPVTTFKNLQTVNVDEN' A
#
# COMPACT_ATOMS: atom_id res chain seq x y z
N MET A 1 -10.23 -3.87 -2.00
CA MET A 1 -11.12 -4.98 -1.59
C MET A 1 -10.64 -6.37 -2.03
N LYS A 2 -10.11 -6.56 -3.25
CA LYS A 2 -9.89 -7.91 -3.81
C LYS A 2 -8.79 -8.76 -3.13
N GLU A 3 -7.63 -8.18 -2.83
CA GLU A 3 -6.49 -8.94 -2.25
C GLU A 3 -6.62 -9.15 -0.73
N MET A 4 -6.83 -8.07 0.04
CA MET A 4 -6.82 -8.12 1.51
C MET A 4 -8.22 -8.22 2.15
N GLY A 5 -9.30 -8.15 1.35
CA GLY A 5 -10.67 -8.30 1.83
C GLY A 5 -11.22 -7.16 2.71
N THR A 6 -10.45 -6.09 2.97
CA THR A 6 -10.91 -4.98 3.82
C THR A 6 -11.56 -3.86 2.99
N PRO A 7 -12.67 -3.26 3.49
CA PRO A 7 -13.26 -2.06 2.91
C PRO A 7 -12.47 -0.79 3.28
N ASP A 8 -11.89 -0.71 4.49
CA ASP A 8 -10.99 0.38 4.90
C ASP A 8 -9.59 0.14 4.31
N VAL A 9 -9.11 1.13 3.54
CA VAL A 9 -7.80 1.14 2.88
C VAL A 9 -7.15 2.50 3.14
N ARG A 10 -6.06 2.49 3.91
CA ARG A 10 -5.28 3.66 4.28
C ARG A 10 -4.01 3.71 3.45
N ILE A 11 -3.75 4.84 2.80
CA ILE A 11 -2.58 5.03 1.93
C ILE A 11 -1.54 5.86 2.68
N ASP A 12 -0.31 5.36 2.78
CA ASP A 12 0.79 6.11 3.37
C ASP A 12 1.12 7.36 2.54
N THR A 13 1.44 8.45 3.23
CA THR A 13 1.83 9.73 2.63
C THR A 13 3.03 9.61 1.70
N ARG A 14 3.97 8.68 1.98
CA ARG A 14 5.13 8.43 1.11
C ARG A 14 4.72 7.82 -0.22
N LEU A 15 3.72 6.94 -0.22
CA LEU A 15 3.16 6.38 -1.44
C LEU A 15 2.48 7.47 -2.27
N ASN A 16 1.70 8.35 -1.63
CA ASN A 16 1.11 9.49 -2.32
C ASN A 16 2.18 10.37 -2.98
N LYS A 17 3.25 10.73 -2.26
CA LYS A 17 4.38 11.50 -2.82
C LYS A 17 5.05 10.78 -3.99
N ALA A 18 5.24 9.46 -3.91
CA ALA A 18 5.85 8.67 -4.98
C ALA A 18 4.97 8.61 -6.25
N VAL A 19 3.64 8.56 -6.10
CA VAL A 19 2.70 8.63 -7.22
C VAL A 19 2.82 9.97 -7.95
N TRP A 20 2.90 11.07 -7.20
CA TRP A 20 2.90 12.42 -7.76
C TRP A 20 4.28 13.02 -8.03
N VAL A 21 5.37 12.27 -7.88
CA VAL A 21 6.75 12.80 -7.97
C VAL A 21 7.08 13.44 -9.33
N LYS A 22 6.43 13.00 -10.40
CA LYS A 22 6.59 13.52 -11.77
C LYS A 22 5.44 14.44 -12.21
N GLY A 23 4.54 14.79 -11.29
CA GLY A 23 3.34 15.59 -11.56
C GLY A 23 2.19 14.78 -12.18
N ILE A 24 1.06 15.46 -12.40
CA ILE A 24 -0.22 14.83 -12.77
C ILE A 24 -0.22 14.14 -14.15
N ARG A 25 0.59 14.64 -15.10
CA ARG A 25 0.61 14.12 -16.47
C ARG A 25 1.52 12.90 -16.65
N ASN A 26 2.52 12.73 -15.78
CA ASN A 26 3.61 11.76 -15.98
C ASN A 26 3.75 10.76 -14.81
N VAL A 27 2.63 10.23 -14.32
CA VAL A 27 2.61 9.25 -13.22
C VAL A 27 3.46 7.99 -13.57
N PRO A 28 4.24 7.42 -12.62
CA PRO A 28 5.01 6.20 -12.89
C PRO A 28 4.14 5.03 -13.36
N TYR A 29 4.59 4.30 -14.40
CA TYR A 29 3.87 3.12 -14.93
C TYR A 29 3.77 1.95 -13.95
N ARG A 30 4.74 1.81 -13.04
CA ARG A 30 4.79 0.74 -12.04
C ARG A 30 5.26 1.30 -10.71
N ILE A 31 4.62 0.86 -9.63
CA ILE A 31 4.99 1.19 -8.25
C ILE A 31 4.98 -0.09 -7.45
N ARG A 32 6.04 -0.31 -6.66
CA ARG A 32 6.09 -1.43 -5.72
C ARG A 32 5.48 -0.96 -4.41
N VAL A 33 4.45 -1.67 -3.98
CA VAL A 33 3.75 -1.40 -2.73
C VAL A 33 3.85 -2.60 -1.82
N ARG A 34 3.73 -2.36 -0.52
CA ARG A 34 3.54 -3.39 0.50
C ARG A 34 2.22 -3.14 1.19
N LEU A 35 1.43 -4.21 1.31
CA LEU A 35 0.12 -4.21 1.94
C LEU A 35 0.26 -4.83 3.32
N PHE A 36 -0.21 -4.12 4.34
CA PHE A 36 -0.34 -4.63 5.69
C PHE A 36 -1.82 -4.65 6.07
N ARG A 37 -2.31 -5.77 6.59
CA ARG A 37 -3.66 -5.84 7.16
C ARG A 37 -3.53 -5.83 8.66
N LYS A 38 -4.03 -4.76 9.29
CA LYS A 38 -3.91 -4.53 10.73
C LYS A 38 -5.29 -4.47 11.38
N GLN A 39 -5.33 -4.81 12.66
CA GLN A 39 -6.51 -4.59 13.48
C GLN A 39 -6.68 -3.11 13.76
N ASN A 40 -7.93 -2.66 13.72
CA ASN A 40 -8.28 -1.31 14.09
C ASN A 40 -8.40 -1.22 15.61
N GLU A 41 -7.74 -0.22 16.20
CA GLU A 41 -7.81 0.07 17.65
C GLU A 41 -8.95 1.04 17.99
N ASP A 42 -9.55 1.66 16.96
CA ASP A 42 -10.69 2.55 17.09
C ASP A 42 -11.99 1.74 17.25
N GLU A 43 -12.55 1.77 18.47
CA GLU A 43 -13.75 1.03 18.86
C GLU A 43 -15.02 1.54 18.16
N ASP A 44 -15.04 2.81 17.74
CA ASP A 44 -16.17 3.42 17.03
C ASP A 44 -16.14 3.12 15.52
N SER A 45 -15.07 2.48 15.02
CA SER A 45 -14.95 2.18 13.61
C SER A 45 -15.85 1.00 13.20
N PRO A 46 -16.65 1.13 12.11
CA PRO A 46 -17.45 0.02 11.61
C PRO A 46 -16.59 -1.14 11.07
N ASN A 47 -15.29 -0.92 10.87
CA ASN A 47 -14.36 -1.89 10.32
C ASN A 47 -13.33 -2.35 11.36
N LYS A 48 -13.39 -3.63 11.72
CA LYS A 48 -12.42 -4.26 12.64
C LYS A 48 -10.99 -4.32 12.10
N LEU A 49 -10.82 -4.30 10.79
CA LEU A 49 -9.55 -4.47 10.10
C LEU A 49 -9.42 -3.40 9.02
N TYR A 50 -8.21 -2.86 8.87
CA TYR A 50 -7.88 -1.95 7.77
C TYR A 50 -6.63 -2.43 7.04
N THR A 51 -6.52 -2.07 5.77
CA THR A 51 -5.30 -2.31 5.00
C THR A 51 -4.49 -1.02 4.91
N LEU A 52 -3.25 -1.04 5.39
CA LEU A 52 -2.27 0.02 5.19
C LEU A 52 -1.42 -0.28 3.96
N VAL A 53 -1.41 0.64 3.00
CA VAL A 53 -0.60 0.55 1.79
C VAL A 53 0.63 1.44 1.94
N THR A 54 1.81 0.84 1.89
CA THR A 54 3.09 1.54 2.03
C THR A 54 3.91 1.44 0.74
N TYR A 55 4.74 2.46 0.50
CA TYR A 55 5.65 2.48 -0.65
C TYR A 55 6.94 1.71 -0.36
N VAL A 56 7.36 0.87 -1.30
CA VAL A 56 8.65 0.18 -1.26
C VAL A 56 9.53 0.74 -2.37
N PRO A 57 10.62 1.46 -2.05
CA PRO A 57 11.56 1.91 -3.06
C PRO A 57 12.29 0.70 -3.65
N VAL A 58 12.23 0.59 -4.98
CA VAL A 58 12.98 -0.43 -5.74
C VAL A 58 13.67 0.24 -6.93
N THR A 59 14.87 -0.21 -7.25
CA THR A 59 15.65 0.30 -8.38
C THR A 59 15.23 -0.31 -9.71
N THR A 60 14.72 -1.55 -9.69
CA THR A 60 14.22 -2.27 -10.87
C THR A 60 12.96 -3.05 -10.55
N PHE A 61 12.08 -3.19 -11.55
CA PHE A 61 10.88 -4.02 -11.47
C PHE A 61 11.03 -5.39 -12.15
N LYS A 62 12.20 -5.69 -12.71
CA LYS A 62 12.44 -6.97 -13.40
C LYS A 62 12.40 -8.11 -12.39
N ASN A 63 11.69 -9.18 -12.74
CA ASN A 63 11.58 -10.42 -11.97
C ASN A 63 11.01 -10.28 -10.54
N LEU A 64 10.41 -9.14 -10.20
CA LEU A 64 9.73 -8.98 -8.92
C LEU A 64 8.30 -9.53 -9.00
N GLN A 65 8.04 -10.63 -8.29
CA GLN A 65 6.71 -11.20 -8.12
C GLN A 65 6.09 -10.78 -6.78
N THR A 66 4.84 -11.14 -6.52
CA THR A 66 4.22 -10.96 -5.21
C THR A 66 4.92 -11.87 -4.20
N VAL A 67 5.32 -11.32 -3.06
CA VAL A 67 6.06 -12.05 -2.01
C VAL A 67 5.43 -11.68 -0.68
N ASN A 68 5.24 -12.69 0.18
CA ASN A 68 4.81 -12.48 1.56
C ASN A 68 5.96 -11.89 2.36
N VAL A 69 5.66 -10.90 3.19
CA VAL A 69 6.65 -10.24 4.03
C VAL A 69 6.36 -10.61 5.47
N ASP A 70 7.35 -11.14 6.17
CA ASP A 70 7.24 -11.46 7.58
C ASP A 70 7.28 -10.17 8.42
N GLU A 71 6.44 -10.11 9.45
CA GLU A 71 6.52 -9.08 10.49
C GLU A 71 7.63 -9.50 11.46
N ASN A 72 8.71 -8.73 11.49
CA ASN A 72 9.82 -8.89 12.42
C ASN A 72 9.74 -7.82 13.50
#